data_AF-A0A2V7HLI6-F1
#
_entry.id   AF-A0A2V7HLI6-F1
#
_cell.length_a   1.000
_cell.length_b   1.000
_cell.length_c   1.000
_cell.angle_alpha   90.00
_cell.angle_beta   90.00
_cell.angle_gamma   90.00
#
_symmetry.space_group_name_H-M   'P 1'
#
loop_
_entity.id
_entity.type
_entity.pdbx_description
1 polymer ?
#
loop_
_entity_poly.entity_id
_entity_poly.type
_entity_poly.pdbx_seq_one_letter_code
_entity_poly.pdbx_strand_id
1 'polypeptide(L)' 'MTRAADVLVVGAGPAGAATAILLAEQGLAVTVL' A
#
# COMPACT_ATOMS: atom_id res chain seq x y z
N MET A 1 3.82 10.75 14.61
CA MET A 1 4.81 9.73 14.20
C MET A 1 4.60 9.44 12.73
N THR A 2 5.57 9.74 11.87
CA THR A 2 5.60 9.29 10.48
C THR A 2 6.13 7.85 10.45
N ARG A 3 5.33 6.89 10.01
CA ARG A 3 5.85 5.56 9.66
C ARG A 3 6.42 5.63 8.25
N ALA A 4 7.64 5.13 8.07
CA ALA A 4 8.20 4.94 6.74
C ALA A 4 7.44 3.81 6.03
N ALA A 5 7.02 4.07 4.80
CA ALA A 5 6.43 3.09 3.91
C ALA A 5 7.39 2.84 2.75
N ASP A 6 7.49 1.59 2.31
CA ASP A 6 8.22 1.24 1.09
C ASP A 6 7.43 1.67 -0.15
N VAL A 7 6.10 1.65 -0.06
CA VAL A 7 5.19 2.00 -1.16
C VAL A 7 4.03 2.87 -0.69
N LEU A 8 3.74 3.91 -1.47
CA LEU A 8 2.55 4.75 -1.35
C LEU A 8 1.60 4.46 -2.52
N VAL A 9 0.40 3.98 -2.23
CA VAL A 9 -0.67 3.79 -3.21
C VAL A 9 -1.65 4.94 -3.08
N VAL A 10 -1.88 5.69 -4.16
CA VAL A 10 -2.85 6.79 -4.18
C VAL A 10 -4.12 6.33 -4.89
N GLY A 11 -5.23 6.33 -4.15
CA GLY A 11 -6.55 5.84 -4.57
C GLY A 11 -6.85 4.43 -4.07
N ALA A 12 -7.88 4.28 -3.22
CA ALA A 12 -8.33 3.01 -2.65
C ALA A 12 -9.44 2.32 -3.47
N GLY A 13 -9.51 2.58 -4.79
CA GLY A 13 -10.39 1.84 -5.69
C GLY A 13 -9.96 0.38 -5.87
N PRO A 14 -10.68 -0.43 -6.67
CA PRO A 14 -10.39 -1.86 -6.82
C PRO A 14 -8.92 -2.15 -7.17
N ALA A 15 -8.35 -1.37 -8.09
CA ALA A 15 -6.95 -1.50 -8.47
C ALA A 15 -6.01 -1.19 -7.30
N GLY A 16 -6.18 -0.05 -6.62
CA GLY A 16 -5.29 0.37 -5.54
C GLY A 16 -5.37 -0.54 -4.31
N ALA A 17 -6.57 -1.02 -3.96
CA ALA A 17 -6.75 -1.98 -2.89
C ALA A 17 -6.08 -3.33 -3.23
N ALA A 18 -6.28 -3.85 -4.44
CA ALA A 18 -5.64 -5.09 -4.88
C ALA A 18 -4.11 -4.95 -4.91
N THR A 19 -3.59 -3.82 -5.38
CA THR A 19 -2.15 -3.53 -5.37
C THR A 19 -1.61 -3.48 -3.94
N ALA A 20 -2.29 -2.78 -3.02
CA ALA A 20 -1.84 -2.67 -1.64
C ALA A 20 -1.82 -4.04 -0.94
N ILE A 21 -2.84 -4.88 -1.16
CA ILE A 21 -2.91 -6.25 -0.62
C ILE A 21 -1.76 -7.09 -1.16
N LEU A 22 -1.59 -7.13 -2.49
CA LEU A 22 -0.54 -7.91 -3.13
C LEU A 22 0.85 -7.52 -2.59
N LEU A 23 1.14 -6.22 -2.51
CA LEU A 23 2.44 -5.74 -2.04
C LEU A 23 2.67 -6.00 -0.55
N ALA A 24 1.62 -5.89 0.28
CA ALA A 24 1.70 -6.25 1.69
C ALA A 24 1.96 -7.76 1.89
N GLU A 25 1.35 -8.61 1.06
CA GLU A 25 1.61 -10.07 1.07
C GLU A 25 3.06 -10.41 0.68
N GLN A 26 3.72 -9.56 -0.11
CA GLN A 26 5.17 -9.67 -0.39
C GLN A 26 6.06 -9.10 0.73
N GLY A 27 5.48 -8.64 1.84
CA GLY A 27 6.19 -8.14 3.01
C GLY A 27 6.56 -6.66 2.97
N LEU A 28 6.02 -5.89 2.02
CA LEU A 28 6.28 -4.44 1.93
C LEU A 28 5.40 -3.65 2.91
N ALA A 29 5.97 -2.60 3.50
CA ALA A 29 5.20 -1.62 4.26
C ALA A 29 4.46 -0.68 3.29
N VAL A 30 3.16 -0.89 3.12
CA VAL A 30 2.32 -0.10 2.20
C VAL A 30 1.48 0.91 2.96
N THR A 31 1.40 2.14 2.45
CA THR A 31 0.41 3.15 2.86
C THR A 31 -0.52 3.44 1.70
N VAL A 32 -1.83 3.53 1.98
CA VAL A 32 -2.85 3.91 1.00
C VAL A 32 -3.39 5.30 1.37
N LEU A 33 -3.46 6.21 0.39
CA LEU A 33 -4.05 7.54 0.51
C LEU A 33 -5.23 7.72 -0.45
#